data_AF-A0A2R7KF42-F1
#
_entry.id   AF-A0A2R7KF42-F1
#
_cell.length_a   1.000
_cell.length_b   1.000
_cell.length_c   1.000
_cell.angle_alpha   90.00
_cell.angle_beta   90.00
_cell.angle_gamma   90.00
#
_symmetry.space_group_name_H-M   'P 1'
#
loop_
_entity.id
_entity.type
_entity.pdbx_description
1 polymer ?
#
loop_
_entity_poly.entity_id
_entity_poly.type
_entity_poly.pdbx_seq_one_letter_code
_entity_poly.pdbx_strand_id
1 'polypeptide(L)'
;MKLPKLLLFLLAFSIFSCTKKEGQTTFKFGVWTTADAKKSDADYTKEFKKYKDGGIDEVLINTSTDPKLLKRLVPLATKEGLKVHAWIMAMNRPGDSIALQH
;
A
#
# COMPACT_ATOMS: atom_id res chain seq x y z
N MET A 1 -32.74 18.45 43.99
CA MET A 1 -33.16 17.45 42.97
C MET A 1 -33.49 16.16 43.70
N LYS A 2 -34.67 15.53 43.50
CA LYS A 2 -35.07 14.35 44.29
C LYS A 2 -34.06 13.20 44.09
N LEU A 3 -33.59 12.59 45.18
CA LEU A 3 -32.59 11.50 45.21
C LEU A 3 -32.76 10.42 44.11
N PRO A 4 -33.98 9.93 43.79
CA PRO A 4 -34.16 8.98 42.68
C PRO A 4 -33.85 9.55 41.29
N LYS A 5 -34.05 10.85 41.06
CA LYS A 5 -33.69 11.52 39.80
C LYS A 5 -32.18 11.73 39.65
N LEU A 6 -31.45 11.89 40.75
CA LEU A 6 -29.98 11.99 40.76
C LEU A 6 -29.33 10.62 40.52
N LEU A 7 -29.90 9.56 41.12
CA LEU A 7 -29.50 8.17 40.90
C LEU A 7 -29.71 7.73 39.45
N LEU A 8 -30.83 8.10 38.82
CA LEU A 8 -31.08 7.79 37.41
C LEU A 8 -30.07 8.49 36.47
N PHE A 9 -29.67 9.72 36.80
CA PHE A 9 -28.72 10.50 36.00
C PHE A 9 -27.29 9.93 36.09
N LEU A 10 -26.90 9.44 37.27
CA LEU A 10 -25.62 8.76 37.48
C LEU A 10 -25.56 7.39 36.77
N LEU A 11 -26.67 6.64 36.72
CA LEU A 11 -26.73 5.36 36.02
C LEU A 11 -26.59 5.50 34.49
N ALA A 12 -27.09 6.61 33.93
CA ALA A 12 -26.99 6.90 32.49
C ALA A 12 -25.56 7.31 32.05
N PHE A 13 -24.71 7.80 32.95
CA PHE A 13 -23.31 8.12 32.65
C PHE A 13 -22.39 6.89 32.61
N SER A 14 -22.80 5.78 33.24
CA SER A 14 -22.03 4.55 33.33
C SER A 14 -21.95 3.74 32.02
N ILE A 15 -22.88 3.98 31.08
CA ILE A 15 -22.93 3.28 29.78
C ILE A 15 -22.05 3.90 28.68
N PHE A 16 -21.46 5.08 28.91
CA PHE A 16 -20.51 5.68 27.95
C PHE A 16 -19.05 5.29 28.19
N SER A 17 -18.77 4.55 29.26
CA SER A 17 -17.41 4.15 29.58
C SER A 17 -17.03 2.88 28.84
N CYS A 18 -16.30 3.07 27.74
CA CYS A 18 -15.45 2.07 27.07
C CYS A 18 -16.09 1.27 25.93
N THR A 19 -16.23 1.91 24.77
CA THR A 19 -15.97 1.20 23.50
C THR A 19 -14.48 1.35 23.23
N LYS A 20 -13.68 0.31 23.50
CA LYS A 20 -12.33 0.23 22.94
C LYS A 20 -12.50 0.25 21.42
N LYS A 21 -12.24 1.40 20.80
CA LYS A 21 -11.96 1.45 19.36
C LYS A 21 -10.63 0.73 19.19
N GLU A 22 -10.68 -0.59 19.00
CA GLU A 22 -9.62 -1.25 18.25
C GLU A 22 -9.49 -0.43 16.97
N GLY A 23 -8.36 0.26 16.81
CA GLY A 23 -8.12 1.04 15.62
C GLY A 23 -8.27 0.06 14.47
N GLN A 24 -9.31 0.25 13.64
CA GLN A 24 -9.49 -0.55 12.44
C GLN A 24 -8.22 -0.35 11.60
N THR A 25 -7.27 -1.29 11.72
CA THR A 25 -6.16 -1.38 10.81
C THR A 25 -6.79 -1.81 9.50
N THR A 26 -7.00 -0.86 8.61
CA THR A 26 -7.57 -1.15 7.28
C THR A 26 -6.61 -2.12 6.59
N PHE A 27 -7.07 -3.34 6.37
CA PHE A 27 -6.29 -4.34 5.65
C PHE A 27 -5.95 -3.81 4.25
N LYS A 28 -4.71 -3.98 3.82
CA LYS A 28 -4.19 -3.44 2.56
C LYS A 28 -3.94 -4.54 1.56
N PHE A 29 -4.40 -4.34 0.33
CA PHE A 29 -4.15 -5.27 -0.77
C PHE A 29 -2.96 -4.80 -1.61
N GLY A 30 -1.98 -5.69 -1.78
CA GLY A 30 -0.80 -5.46 -2.60
C GLY A 30 -0.79 -6.34 -3.85
N VAL A 31 -0.21 -5.85 -4.94
CA VAL A 31 0.05 -6.64 -6.15
C VAL A 31 1.53 -6.61 -6.52
N TRP A 32 2.08 -7.75 -6.93
CA TRP A 32 3.40 -7.84 -7.55
C TRP A 32 3.24 -7.81 -9.07
N THR A 33 3.97 -6.92 -9.76
CA THR A 33 4.12 -6.97 -11.21
C THR A 33 5.59 -6.93 -11.66
N THR A 34 5.90 -7.57 -12.78
CA THR A 34 7.21 -7.48 -13.45
C THR A 34 7.07 -6.53 -14.64
N ALA A 35 7.89 -5.48 -14.65
CA ALA A 35 7.83 -4.46 -15.66
C ALA A 35 8.41 -4.92 -17.01
N ASP A 36 7.69 -4.61 -18.09
CA ASP A 36 8.19 -4.67 -19.45
C ASP A 36 8.63 -3.25 -19.87
N ALA A 37 9.93 -3.08 -20.11
CA ALA A 37 10.49 -1.79 -20.54
C ALA A 37 9.87 -1.24 -21.84
N LYS A 38 9.34 -2.12 -22.71
CA LYS A 38 8.74 -1.76 -24.00
C LYS A 38 7.31 -1.24 -23.86
N LYS A 39 6.64 -1.52 -22.74
CA LYS A 39 5.27 -1.08 -22.50
C LYS A 39 5.20 0.44 -22.36
N SER A 40 4.19 1.05 -22.97
CA SER A 40 4.02 2.51 -23.00
C SER A 40 3.58 3.07 -21.64
N ASP A 41 3.83 4.35 -21.39
CA ASP A 41 3.36 5.04 -20.18
C ASP A 41 1.84 5.06 -20.08
N ALA A 42 1.14 5.17 -21.22
CA ALA A 42 -0.32 5.16 -21.28
C ALA A 42 -0.87 3.79 -20.86
N ASP A 43 -0.26 2.70 -21.33
CA ASP A 43 -0.69 1.35 -20.95
C ASP A 43 -0.38 1.04 -19.49
N TYR A 44 0.74 1.53 -18.95
CA TYR A 44 1.04 1.43 -17.53
C TYR A 44 0.06 2.23 -16.68
N THR A 45 -0.26 3.46 -17.07
CA THR A 45 -1.25 4.29 -16.38
C THR A 45 -2.61 3.59 -16.35
N LYS A 46 -3.04 3.01 -17.47
CA LYS A 46 -4.28 2.22 -17.55
C LYS A 46 -4.25 0.98 -16.64
N GLU A 47 -3.11 0.29 -16.58
CA GLU A 47 -2.93 -0.86 -15.68
C GLU A 47 -2.99 -0.46 -14.20
N PHE A 48 -2.26 0.59 -13.80
CA PHE A 48 -2.26 1.08 -12.43
C PHE A 48 -3.63 1.60 -11.99
N LYS A 49 -4.32 2.30 -12.90
CA LYS A 49 -5.71 2.70 -12.66
C LYS A 49 -6.61 1.50 -12.44
N LYS A 50 -6.48 0.45 -13.25
CA LYS A 50 -7.23 -0.80 -13.08
C LYS A 50 -6.98 -1.44 -11.71
N TYR A 51 -5.73 -1.43 -11.23
CA TYR A 51 -5.42 -1.91 -9.88
C TYR A 51 -6.14 -1.08 -8.82
N LYS A 52 -6.07 0.25 -8.91
CA LYS A 52 -6.72 1.12 -7.95
C LYS A 52 -8.24 0.96 -7.93
N ASP A 53 -8.86 0.94 -9.11
CA ASP A 53 -10.30 0.73 -9.29
C ASP A 53 -10.73 -0.66 -8.77
N GLY A 54 -9.83 -1.64 -8.82
CA GLY A 54 -10.03 -2.99 -8.28
C GLY A 54 -9.80 -3.13 -6.77
N GLY A 55 -9.52 -2.04 -6.05
CA GLY A 55 -9.33 -2.05 -4.59
C GLY A 55 -7.91 -2.39 -4.14
N ILE A 56 -6.91 -2.36 -5.04
CA ILE A 56 -5.51 -2.51 -4.67
C ILE A 56 -4.99 -1.20 -4.07
N ASP A 57 -4.28 -1.30 -2.94
CA ASP A 57 -3.68 -0.18 -2.24
C ASP A 57 -2.22 0.03 -2.65
N GLU A 58 -1.50 -1.06 -2.91
CA GLU A 58 -0.04 -1.05 -3.03
C GLU A 58 0.44 -1.87 -4.23
N VAL A 59 1.52 -1.45 -4.88
CA VAL A 59 2.17 -2.17 -5.99
C VAL A 59 3.65 -2.35 -5.72
N LEU A 60 4.11 -3.60 -5.83
CA LEU A 60 5.52 -3.97 -5.85
C LEU A 60 5.96 -4.15 -7.31
N ILE A 61 6.89 -3.31 -7.76
CA ILE A 61 7.34 -3.30 -9.16
C ILE A 61 8.73 -3.93 -9.25
N ASN A 62 8.82 -5.07 -9.92
CA ASN A 62 10.09 -5.70 -10.29
C ASN A 62 10.54 -5.19 -11.66
N THR A 63 11.69 -4.52 -11.72
CA THR A 63 12.29 -4.01 -12.96
C THR A 63 13.54 -4.78 -13.37
N SER A 64 13.74 -6.00 -12.85
CA SER A 64 14.96 -6.80 -13.06
C SER A 64 16.23 -6.00 -12.72
N THR A 65 16.19 -5.25 -11.61
CA THR A 65 17.26 -4.37 -11.13
C THR A 65 17.55 -3.13 -12.00
N ASP A 66 16.68 -2.75 -12.94
CA ASP A 66 16.82 -1.49 -13.67
C ASP A 66 16.25 -0.29 -12.88
N PRO A 67 17.10 0.61 -12.33
CA PRO A 67 16.64 1.77 -11.56
C PRO A 67 16.04 2.87 -12.45
N LYS A 68 16.39 2.92 -13.75
CA LYS A 68 15.83 3.93 -14.67
C LYS A 68 14.40 3.58 -15.02
N LEU A 69 14.12 2.31 -15.29
CA LEU A 69 12.74 1.84 -15.50
C LEU A 69 11.90 2.06 -14.24
N LEU A 70 12.45 1.76 -13.05
CA LEU A 70 11.74 2.01 -11.80
C LEU A 70 11.42 3.51 -11.62
N LYS A 71 12.40 4.39 -11.85
CA LYS A 71 12.22 5.85 -11.80
C LYS A 71 11.15 6.36 -12.77
N ARG A 72 11.00 5.72 -13.94
CA ARG A 72 9.94 6.01 -14.92
C ARG A 72 8.55 5.61 -14.40
N LEU A 73 8.42 4.44 -13.76
CA LEU A 73 7.12 3.87 -13.39
C LEU A 73 6.54 4.39 -12.06
N VAL A 74 7.40 4.71 -11.09
CA VAL A 74 6.98 5.25 -9.78
C VAL A 74 5.99 6.41 -9.90
N PRO A 75 6.27 7.50 -10.65
CA PRO A 75 5.34 8.63 -10.72
C PRO A 75 4.00 8.27 -11.39
N LEU A 76 3.98 7.31 -12.32
CA LEU A 76 2.75 6.85 -12.97
C LEU A 76 1.84 6.13 -11.96
N ALA A 77 2.38 5.19 -11.19
CA ALA A 77 1.63 4.44 -10.18
C ALA A 77 1.17 5.33 -9.02
N THR A 78 2.04 6.24 -8.55
CA THR A 78 1.68 7.19 -7.48
C THR A 78 0.56 8.14 -7.90
N LYS A 79 0.55 8.59 -9.16
CA LYS A 79 -0.53 9.44 -9.71
C LYS A 79 -1.89 8.75 -9.69
N GLU A 80 -1.93 7.44 -9.91
CA GLU A 80 -3.16 6.62 -9.81
C GLU A 80 -3.51 6.23 -8.37
N GLY A 81 -2.80 6.74 -7.36
CA GLY A 81 -3.12 6.54 -5.94
C GLY A 81 -2.68 5.19 -5.37
N LEU A 82 -1.69 4.54 -5.99
CA LEU A 82 -1.03 3.35 -5.48
C LEU A 82 0.20 3.73 -4.65
N LYS A 83 0.39 3.07 -3.51
CA LYS A 83 1.66 3.10 -2.78
C LYS A 83 2.66 2.17 -3.47
N VAL A 84 3.83 2.70 -3.84
CA VAL A 84 4.82 1.95 -4.61
C VAL A 84 5.88 1.38 -3.67
N HIS A 85 6.14 0.08 -3.81
CA HIS A 85 7.29 -0.59 -3.23
C HIS A 85 8.26 -0.96 -4.35
N ALA A 86 9.53 -0.63 -4.17
CA ALA A 86 10.58 -1.01 -5.10
C ALA A 86 11.05 -2.44 -4.82
N TRP A 87 11.04 -3.31 -5.83
CA TRP A 87 11.73 -4.60 -5.75
C TRP A 87 13.08 -4.50 -6.44
N ILE A 88 14.15 -4.47 -5.65
CA ILE A 88 15.54 -4.51 -6.13
C ILE A 88 16.23 -5.66 -5.42
N MET A 89 16.79 -6.60 -6.18
CA MET A 89 17.55 -7.70 -5.63
C MET A 89 18.89 -7.17 -5.08
N ALA A 90 19.06 -7.21 -3.76
CA ALA A 90 20.25 -6.66 -3.10
C ALA A 90 21.45 -7.63 -3.08
N MET A 91 21.19 -8.95 -3.01
CA MET A 91 22.23 -9.97 -2.87
C MET A 91 22.49 -10.74 -4.16
N ASN A 92 21.44 -11.24 -4.81
CA ASN A 92 21.55 -11.84 -6.13
C ASN A 92 21.49 -10.70 -7.15
N ARG A 93 22.57 -10.47 -7.89
CA ARG A 93 22.65 -9.45 -8.95
C ARG A 93 22.74 -10.18 -10.29
N PRO A 94 21.62 -10.64 -10.88
CA PRO A 94 21.63 -11.41 -12.11
C PRO A 94 22.31 -10.62 -13.23
N GLY A 95 23.30 -11.23 -13.89
CA GLY A 95 24.07 -10.58 -14.95
C GLY A 95 25.19 -9.65 -14.47
N ASP A 96 25.41 -9.53 -13.15
CA ASP A 96 26.56 -8.82 -12.61
C ASP A 96 27.80 -9.71 -12.63
N SER A 97 28.73 -9.40 -13.54
CA SER A 97 29.95 -10.16 -13.75
C SER A 97 30.90 -10.15 -12.54
N ILE A 98 30.81 -9.17 -11.65
CA ILE A 98 31.65 -9.11 -10.43
C ILE A 98 31.05 -10.06 -9.38
N ALA A 99 29.73 -10.02 -9.21
CA ALA A 99 29.06 -10.92 -8.26
C ALA A 99 29.20 -12.40 -8.63
N LEU A 100 29.35 -12.74 -9.92
CA LEU A 100 29.53 -14.11 -10.42
C LEU A 100 30.94 -14.68 -10.25
N GLN A 101 31.91 -13.91 -9.73
CA GLN A 101 33.30 -14.36 -9.57
C GLN A 101 33.57 -15.13 -8.27
N HIS A 102 32.61 -15.22 -7.36
CA HIS A 102 32.72 -15.83 -6.03
C HIS A 102 31.57 -16.81 -5.79
#